data_AF-A0A528BEK4-F1
#
_entry.id   AF-A0A528BEK4-F1
#
_cell.length_a   1.000
_cell.length_b   1.000
_cell.length_c   1.000
_cell.angle_alpha   90.00
_cell.angle_beta   90.00
_cell.angle_gamma   90.00
#
_symmetry.space_group_name_H-M   'P 1'
#
loop_
_entity.id
_entity.type
_entity.pdbx_description
1 polymer ?
#
loop_
_entity_poly.entity_id
_entity_poly.type
_entity_poly.pdbx_seq_one_letter_code
_entity_poly.pdbx_strand_id
1 'polypeptide(L)'
;EELLRRLSATTSASQRLVAPGILVMNSKLQQWRTVTADTSLASDRGAAATVDLVEAIAAYIPQQKAQEEISEVNDALARTADAPTPGDLALLLFPLRRSLAALETISTEIDERLRVRFRQLVDELKVLIDGENSVPKARQDELAVLAQGEELLAENNQLSRTLTAAVDRLVAKADHEITASGLEAAVVQRYGTGVVLGSAFLSLLSSVLIAWLY
;
A
#
# COMPACT_ATOMS: atom_id res chain seq x y z
N GLU A 1 8.50 -6.13 -1.82
CA GLU A 1 9.63 -6.65 -1.00
C GLU A 1 11.01 -6.26 -1.52
N GLU A 2 11.32 -6.38 -2.81
CA GLU A 2 12.67 -6.08 -3.35
C GLU A 2 13.15 -4.65 -3.06
N LEU A 3 12.29 -3.64 -3.19
CA LEU A 3 12.63 -2.24 -2.91
C LEU A 3 13.00 -2.00 -1.44
N LEU A 4 12.27 -2.63 -0.51
CA LEU A 4 12.56 -2.54 0.93
C LEU A 4 13.86 -3.27 1.29
N ARG A 5 14.12 -4.42 0.65
CA ARG A 5 15.40 -5.12 0.79
C ARG A 5 16.56 -4.27 0.29
N ARG A 6 16.39 -3.61 -0.85
CA ARG A 6 17.39 -2.71 -1.43
C ARG A 6 17.64 -1.49 -0.54
N LEU A 7 16.59 -0.88 0.00
CA LEU A 7 16.70 0.21 0.99
C LEU A 7 17.49 -0.23 2.21
N SER A 8 17.16 -1.38 2.81
CA SER A 8 17.89 -1.92 3.96
C SER A 8 19.38 -2.17 3.68
N ALA A 9 19.69 -2.68 2.48
CA ALA A 9 21.07 -2.89 2.04
C ALA A 9 21.84 -1.57 1.88
N THR A 10 21.24 -0.57 1.22
CA THR A 10 21.84 0.77 1.04
C THR A 10 22.05 1.46 2.39
N THR A 11 21.08 1.42 3.31
CA THR A 11 21.23 1.97 4.67
C THR A 11 22.35 1.28 5.47
N SER A 12 22.44 -0.04 5.38
CA SER A 12 23.53 -0.80 6.02
C SER A 12 24.90 -0.45 5.45
N ALA A 13 25.00 -0.23 4.14
CA ALA A 13 26.22 0.21 3.47
C ALA A 13 26.63 1.62 3.92
N SER A 14 25.67 2.54 4.05
CA SER A 14 25.90 3.90 4.58
C SER A 14 26.51 3.89 5.98
N GLN A 15 25.92 3.10 6.88
CA GLN A 15 26.38 3.02 8.27
C GLN A 15 27.81 2.49 8.36
N ARG A 16 28.15 1.49 7.53
CA ARG A 16 29.51 0.93 7.44
C ARG A 16 30.52 1.93 6.89
N LEU A 17 30.10 2.82 5.98
CA LEU A 17 31.00 3.81 5.40
C LEU A 17 31.46 4.84 6.44
N VAL A 18 30.60 5.17 7.40
CA VAL A 18 30.87 6.25 8.36
C VAL A 18 31.40 5.74 9.71
N ALA A 19 31.17 4.48 10.07
CA ALA A 19 31.68 3.87 11.30
C ALA A 19 33.20 4.05 11.55
N PRO A 20 34.09 4.03 10.53
CA PRO A 20 35.53 4.26 10.73
C PRO A 20 35.86 5.68 11.24
N GLY A 21 35.03 6.70 10.92
CA GLY A 21 35.25 8.09 11.34
C GLY A 21 35.24 8.25 12.86
N ILE A 22 34.36 7.52 13.55
CA ILE A 22 34.26 7.52 15.02
C ILE A 22 35.54 6.95 15.67
N LEU A 23 36.11 5.90 15.08
CA LEU A 23 37.35 5.29 15.57
C LEU A 23 38.55 6.24 15.41
N VAL A 24 38.62 6.95 14.28
CA VAL A 24 39.68 7.94 14.03
C VAL A 24 39.56 9.11 15.02
N MET A 25 38.35 9.64 15.24
CA MET A 25 38.10 10.69 16.23
C MET A 25 38.55 10.26 17.64
N ASN A 26 38.10 9.08 18.09
CA ASN A 26 38.42 8.58 19.43
C ASN A 26 39.92 8.36 19.63
N SER A 27 40.62 7.88 18.59
CA SER A 27 42.08 7.71 18.66
C SER A 27 42.82 9.05 18.73
N LYS A 28 42.42 10.05 17.92
CA LYS A 28 42.99 11.41 17.95
C LYS A 28 42.72 12.12 19.28
N LEU A 29 41.54 11.92 19.88
CA LEU A 29 41.21 12.44 21.21
C LEU A 29 42.06 11.79 22.33
N GLN A 30 42.31 10.48 22.24
CA GLN A 30 43.23 9.83 23.17
C GLN A 30 44.66 10.34 22.99
N GLN A 31 45.13 10.46 21.75
CA GLN A 31 46.47 10.96 21.43
C GLN A 31 46.68 12.39 21.97
N TRP A 32 45.71 13.28 21.75
CA TRP A 32 45.75 14.63 22.29
C TRP A 32 45.83 14.65 23.82
N ARG A 33 44.98 13.85 24.52
CA ARG A 33 45.00 13.73 25.98
C ARG A 33 46.36 13.23 26.50
N THR A 34 46.98 12.26 25.83
CA THR A 34 48.29 11.73 26.25
C THR A 34 49.40 12.76 26.10
N VAL A 35 49.41 13.52 24.99
CA VAL A 35 50.47 14.50 24.69
C VAL A 35 50.34 15.75 25.56
N THR A 36 49.12 16.16 25.91
CA THR A 36 48.88 17.35 26.75
C THR A 36 49.01 17.08 28.25
N ALA A 37 48.80 15.84 28.70
CA ALA A 37 49.01 15.45 30.09
C ALA A 37 50.50 15.30 30.46
N ASP A 38 51.37 15.04 29.47
CA ASP A 38 52.81 14.90 29.68
C ASP A 38 53.52 16.26 29.57
N THR A 39 53.67 16.92 30.71
CA THR A 39 54.35 18.22 30.86
C THR A 39 55.85 18.18 30.56
N SER A 40 56.44 17.00 30.34
CA SER A 40 57.83 16.85 29.91
C SER A 40 58.03 17.07 28.40
N LEU A 41 56.95 17.06 27.61
CA LEU A 41 57.00 17.25 26.17
C LEU A 41 57.06 18.74 25.80
N ALA A 42 57.80 19.04 24.73
CA ALA A 42 57.93 20.40 24.20
C ALA A 42 56.56 21.00 23.83
N SER A 43 56.35 22.28 24.14
CA SER A 43 55.12 23.05 23.86
C SER A 43 54.62 22.87 22.42
N ASP A 44 55.55 22.75 21.46
CA ASP A 44 55.26 22.56 20.04
C ASP A 44 54.52 21.23 19.73
N ARG A 45 54.77 20.15 20.49
CA ARG A 45 54.04 18.88 20.31
C ARG A 45 52.59 18.97 20.79
N GLY A 46 52.34 19.71 21.88
CA GLY A 46 50.98 19.97 22.37
C GLY A 46 50.18 20.81 21.38
N ALA A 47 50.81 21.82 20.78
CA ALA A 47 50.20 22.62 19.72
C ALA A 47 49.86 21.77 18.48
N ALA A 48 50.81 20.95 17.99
CA ALA A 48 50.58 20.06 16.85
C ALA A 48 49.45 19.04 17.11
N ALA A 49 49.42 18.41 18.29
CA ALA A 49 48.35 17.48 18.66
C ALA A 49 46.97 18.15 18.73
N THR A 50 46.93 19.43 19.09
CA THR A 50 45.68 20.22 19.12
C THR A 50 45.20 20.52 17.70
N VAL A 51 46.10 20.89 16.79
CA VAL A 51 45.78 21.08 15.36
C VAL A 51 45.26 19.78 14.73
N ASP A 52 45.94 18.66 14.97
CA ASP A 52 45.52 17.32 14.53
C ASP A 52 44.10 16.95 15.01
N LEU A 53 43.77 17.27 16.26
CA LEU A 53 42.44 17.02 16.81
C LEU A 53 41.38 17.92 16.16
N VAL A 54 41.67 19.21 15.98
CA VAL A 54 40.75 20.15 15.32
C VAL A 54 40.49 19.74 13.88
N GLU A 55 41.51 19.30 13.14
CA GLU A 55 41.37 18.79 11.78
C GLU A 55 40.54 17.51 11.73
N ALA A 56 40.75 16.57 12.68
CA ALA A 56 39.93 15.37 12.80
C ALA A 56 38.46 15.69 13.12
N ILE A 57 38.20 16.69 13.99
CA ILE A 57 36.86 17.20 14.29
C ILE A 57 36.20 17.78 13.04
N ALA A 58 36.91 18.64 12.32
CA ALA A 58 36.41 19.25 11.09
C ALA A 58 36.05 18.19 10.03
N ALA A 59 36.86 17.15 9.88
CA ALA A 59 36.61 16.04 8.94
C ALA A 59 35.43 15.14 9.35
N TYR A 60 35.08 15.09 10.64
CA TYR A 60 34.02 14.24 11.17
C TYR A 60 32.63 14.89 11.11
N ILE A 61 32.52 16.21 11.24
CA ILE A 61 31.23 16.93 11.25
C ILE A 61 30.37 16.62 10.00
N PRO A 62 30.89 16.68 8.76
CA PRO A 62 30.10 16.32 7.57
C PRO A 62 29.65 14.85 7.59
N GLN A 63 30.47 13.96 8.14
CA GLN A 63 30.15 12.53 8.23
C GLN A 63 29.01 12.27 9.23
N GLN A 64 28.98 12.98 10.36
CA GLN A 64 27.87 12.91 11.31
C GLN A 64 26.56 13.40 10.68
N LYS A 65 26.60 14.57 10.03
CA LYS A 65 25.42 15.11 9.31
C LYS A 65 24.91 14.14 8.24
N ALA A 66 25.82 13.50 7.51
CA ALA A 66 25.46 12.47 6.54
C ALA A 66 24.73 11.29 7.18
N GLN A 67 25.16 10.82 8.35
CA GLN A 67 24.48 9.73 9.05
C GLN A 67 23.06 10.09 9.50
N GLU A 68 22.90 11.30 10.02
CA GLU A 68 21.60 11.83 10.43
C GLU A 68 20.65 11.89 9.22
N GLU A 69 21.08 12.54 8.13
CA GLU A 69 20.28 12.66 6.90
C GLU A 69 20.01 11.30 6.21
N ILE A 70 20.95 10.35 6.24
CA ILE A 70 20.70 8.99 5.74
C ILE A 70 19.60 8.29 6.55
N SER A 71 19.61 8.45 7.87
CA SER A 71 18.59 7.87 8.74
C SER A 71 17.22 8.50 8.49
N GLU A 72 17.19 9.83 8.35
CA GLU A 72 15.98 10.58 7.97
C GLU A 72 15.43 10.14 6.61
N VAL A 73 16.29 9.98 5.58
CA VAL A 73 15.88 9.47 4.26
C VAL A 73 15.31 8.06 4.37
N ASN A 74 15.93 7.18 5.14
CA ASN A 74 15.46 5.80 5.33
C ASN A 74 14.08 5.77 5.99
N ASP A 75 13.90 6.53 7.07
CA ASP A 75 12.63 6.61 7.80
C ASP A 75 11.55 7.26 6.95
N ALA A 76 11.89 8.30 6.19
CA ALA A 76 10.97 8.96 5.26
C ALA A 76 10.57 8.04 4.11
N LEU A 77 11.49 7.24 3.55
CA LEU A 77 11.19 6.23 2.54
C LEU A 77 10.28 5.12 3.08
N ALA A 78 10.51 4.67 4.32
CA ALA A 78 9.64 3.69 4.97
C ALA A 78 8.22 4.23 5.15
N ARG A 79 8.07 5.46 5.63
CA ARG A 79 6.75 6.13 5.74
C ARG A 79 6.09 6.33 4.38
N THR A 80 6.87 6.67 3.35
CA THR A 80 6.40 6.83 1.97
C THR A 80 5.85 5.51 1.43
N ALA A 81 6.53 4.40 1.68
CA ALA A 81 6.08 3.07 1.28
C ALA A 81 4.74 2.67 1.92
N ASP A 82 4.46 3.19 3.12
CA ASP A 82 3.25 2.89 3.90
C ASP A 82 2.19 4.01 3.83
N ALA A 83 2.37 4.99 2.94
CA ALA A 83 1.47 6.15 2.86
C ALA A 83 0.03 5.71 2.58
N PRO A 84 -0.96 6.07 3.41
CA PRO A 84 -2.31 5.51 3.30
C PRO A 84 -3.11 6.12 2.16
N THR A 85 -2.81 7.37 1.78
CA THR A 85 -3.50 8.06 0.69
C THR A 85 -2.51 8.72 -0.28
N PRO A 86 -2.94 9.02 -1.53
CA PRO A 86 -2.12 9.79 -2.46
C PRO A 86 -1.77 11.19 -1.94
N GLY A 87 -2.63 11.78 -1.11
CA GLY A 87 -2.38 13.08 -0.47
C GLY A 87 -1.25 12.99 0.55
N ASP A 88 -1.28 11.99 1.43
CA ASP A 88 -0.22 11.76 2.42
C ASP A 88 1.12 11.44 1.75
N LEU A 89 1.08 10.65 0.66
CA LEU A 89 2.25 10.37 -0.16
C LEU A 89 2.89 11.67 -0.69
N ALA A 90 2.09 12.59 -1.22
CA ALA A 90 2.59 13.87 -1.73
C ALA A 90 3.22 14.73 -0.63
N LEU A 91 2.66 14.71 0.59
CA LEU A 91 3.21 15.45 1.74
C LEU A 91 4.55 14.88 2.21
N LEU A 92 4.72 13.55 2.17
CA LEU A 92 5.96 12.87 2.59
C LEU A 92 7.10 13.03 1.58
N LEU A 93 6.79 13.25 0.31
CA LEU A 93 7.80 13.43 -0.74
C LEU A 93 8.65 14.70 -0.58
N PHE A 94 8.06 15.78 -0.04
CA PHE A 94 8.76 17.04 0.12
C PHE A 94 9.95 16.95 1.11
N PRO A 95 9.76 16.52 2.38
CA PRO A 95 10.89 16.35 3.30
C PRO A 95 11.90 15.32 2.80
N LEU A 96 11.44 14.24 2.13
CA LEU A 96 12.33 13.23 1.57
C LEU A 96 13.30 13.80 0.53
N ARG A 97 12.79 14.59 -0.43
CA ARG A 97 13.63 15.26 -1.43
C ARG A 97 14.56 16.30 -0.83
N ARG A 98 14.12 16.99 0.22
CA ARG A 98 14.97 17.93 0.97
C ARG A 98 16.16 17.22 1.60
N SER A 99 15.95 16.10 2.29
CA SER A 99 17.05 15.34 2.89
C SER A 99 17.99 14.75 1.83
N LEU A 100 17.46 14.31 0.68
CA LEU A 100 18.31 13.92 -0.45
C LEU A 100 19.21 15.08 -0.94
N ALA A 101 18.65 16.28 -1.10
CA ALA A 101 19.42 17.47 -1.50
C ALA A 101 20.47 17.86 -0.43
N ALA A 102 20.16 17.66 0.85
CA ALA A 102 21.13 17.83 1.93
C ALA A 102 22.29 16.84 1.81
N LEU A 103 22.02 15.56 1.52
CA LEU A 103 23.04 14.54 1.26
C LEU A 103 23.90 14.86 0.02
N GLU A 104 23.28 15.35 -1.06
CA GLU A 104 24.01 15.82 -2.25
C GLU A 104 24.97 16.96 -1.88
N THR A 105 24.55 17.90 -1.04
CA THR A 105 25.40 19.00 -0.55
C THR A 105 26.55 18.48 0.31
N ILE A 106 26.26 17.62 1.29
CA ILE A 106 27.26 17.00 2.17
C ILE A 106 28.30 16.20 1.38
N SER A 107 27.90 15.58 0.26
CA SER A 107 28.82 14.85 -0.62
C SER A 107 29.98 15.71 -1.15
N THR A 108 29.78 17.03 -1.24
CA THR A 108 30.82 17.98 -1.68
C THR A 108 31.78 18.37 -0.56
N GLU A 109 31.33 18.29 0.70
CA GLU A 109 32.08 18.64 1.90
C GLU A 109 32.92 17.46 2.45
N ILE A 110 32.60 16.23 2.04
CA ILE A 110 33.33 15.03 2.44
C ILE A 110 34.70 14.93 1.73
N ASP A 111 35.67 14.41 2.47
CA ASP A 111 37.03 14.06 2.02
C ASP A 111 37.04 13.27 0.71
N GLU A 112 38.01 13.57 -0.16
CA GLU A 112 38.13 12.98 -1.51
C GLU A 112 38.10 11.45 -1.50
N ARG A 113 38.73 10.83 -0.50
CA ARG A 113 38.83 9.37 -0.36
C ARG A 113 37.48 8.69 -0.14
N LEU A 114 36.53 9.37 0.50
CA LEU A 114 35.19 8.86 0.82
C LEU A 114 34.13 9.35 -0.18
N ARG A 115 34.39 10.47 -0.84
CA ARG A 115 33.48 11.14 -1.77
C ARG A 115 32.92 10.22 -2.85
N VAL A 116 33.76 9.41 -3.49
CA VAL A 116 33.32 8.54 -4.60
C VAL A 116 32.25 7.55 -4.14
N ARG A 117 32.49 6.84 -3.03
CA ARG A 117 31.54 5.86 -2.48
C ARG A 117 30.29 6.54 -1.93
N PHE A 118 30.45 7.69 -1.29
CA PHE A 118 29.32 8.44 -0.77
C PHE A 118 28.40 8.96 -1.89
N ARG A 119 28.98 9.47 -2.98
CA ARG A 119 28.20 9.92 -4.15
C ARG A 119 27.45 8.77 -4.81
N GLN A 120 28.09 7.61 -4.99
CA GLN A 120 27.40 6.41 -5.48
C GLN A 120 26.19 6.06 -4.63
N LEU A 121 26.30 6.19 -3.31
CA LEU A 121 25.22 5.92 -2.38
C LEU A 121 24.07 6.93 -2.50
N VAL A 122 24.40 8.21 -2.62
CA VAL A 122 23.41 9.27 -2.85
C VAL A 122 22.69 9.05 -4.18
N ASP A 123 23.41 8.64 -5.23
CA ASP A 123 22.82 8.30 -6.53
C ASP A 123 21.86 7.10 -6.42
N GLU A 124 22.21 6.07 -5.63
CA GLU A 124 21.30 4.94 -5.36
C GLU A 124 20.03 5.38 -4.62
N LEU A 125 20.16 6.23 -3.59
CA LEU A 125 19.01 6.79 -2.87
C LEU A 125 18.13 7.63 -3.80
N LYS A 126 18.74 8.44 -4.67
CA LYS A 126 18.03 9.22 -5.68
C LYS A 126 17.21 8.35 -6.63
N VAL A 127 17.76 7.23 -7.08
CA VAL A 127 17.01 6.26 -7.90
C VAL A 127 15.82 5.66 -7.13
N LEU A 128 15.98 5.38 -5.83
CA LEU A 128 14.88 4.88 -4.99
C LEU A 128 13.79 5.93 -4.70
N ILE A 129 14.11 7.22 -4.82
CA ILE A 129 13.20 8.35 -4.54
C ILE A 129 12.52 8.84 -5.83
N ASP A 130 13.28 9.15 -6.89
CA ASP A 130 12.79 9.81 -8.10
C ASP A 130 12.86 8.94 -9.37
N GLY A 131 13.38 7.72 -9.28
CA GLY A 131 13.47 6.80 -10.41
C GLY A 131 12.13 6.21 -10.86
N GLU A 132 12.13 5.57 -12.04
CA GLU A 132 10.95 4.88 -12.59
C GLU A 132 10.48 3.72 -11.68
N ASN A 133 11.44 2.99 -11.10
CA ASN A 133 11.21 1.94 -10.11
C ASN A 133 11.43 2.45 -8.67
N SER A 134 10.95 3.65 -8.37
CA SER A 134 11.09 4.27 -7.05
C SER A 134 10.01 3.80 -6.08
N VAL A 135 10.30 3.94 -4.78
CA VAL A 135 9.35 3.63 -3.71
C VAL A 135 8.07 4.48 -3.80
N PRO A 136 8.15 5.81 -3.99
CA PRO A 136 6.94 6.61 -4.13
C PRO A 136 6.10 6.22 -5.35
N LYS A 137 6.75 5.92 -6.48
CA LYS A 137 6.05 5.53 -7.71
C LYS A 137 5.32 4.20 -7.54
N ALA A 138 5.99 3.20 -6.95
CA ALA A 138 5.38 1.92 -6.64
C ALA A 138 4.16 2.07 -5.71
N ARG A 139 4.27 2.90 -4.67
CA ARG A 139 3.15 3.15 -3.75
C ARG A 139 2.00 3.89 -4.43
N GLN A 140 2.29 4.85 -5.29
CA GLN A 140 1.28 5.55 -6.07
C GLN A 140 0.49 4.59 -6.97
N ASP A 141 1.19 3.68 -7.65
CA ASP A 141 0.58 2.70 -8.54
C ASP A 141 -0.27 1.68 -7.75
N GLU A 142 0.20 1.25 -6.58
CA GLU A 142 -0.56 0.41 -5.65
C GLU A 142 -1.87 1.09 -5.20
N LEU A 143 -1.79 2.35 -4.76
CA LEU A 143 -2.96 3.12 -4.35
C LEU A 143 -3.98 3.30 -5.49
N ALA A 144 -3.50 3.48 -6.73
CA ALA A 144 -4.36 3.58 -7.90
C ALA A 144 -5.09 2.26 -8.21
N VAL A 145 -4.42 1.12 -8.04
CA VAL A 145 -5.02 -0.21 -8.20
C VAL A 145 -6.04 -0.48 -7.10
N LEU A 146 -5.74 -0.12 -5.86
CA LEU A 146 -6.67 -0.26 -4.73
C LEU A 146 -7.95 0.55 -4.96
N ALA A 147 -7.83 1.80 -5.39
CA ALA A 147 -8.99 2.64 -5.70
C ALA A 147 -9.90 2.03 -6.78
N GLN A 148 -9.31 1.48 -7.86
CA GLN A 148 -10.06 0.77 -8.89
C GLN A 148 -10.74 -0.50 -8.35
N GLY A 149 -10.06 -1.25 -7.49
CA GLY A 149 -10.62 -2.43 -6.85
C GLY A 149 -11.83 -2.11 -5.98
N GLU A 150 -11.76 -1.02 -5.20
CA GLU A 150 -12.88 -0.54 -4.38
C GLU A 150 -14.08 -0.11 -5.22
N GLU A 151 -13.84 0.57 -6.35
CA GLU A 151 -14.89 0.96 -7.30
C GLU A 151 -15.60 -0.28 -7.89
N LEU A 152 -14.83 -1.27 -8.38
CA LEU A 152 -15.38 -2.51 -8.92
C LEU A 152 -16.17 -3.31 -7.88
N LEU A 153 -15.73 -3.33 -6.62
CA LEU A 153 -16.45 -3.95 -5.52
C LEU A 153 -17.77 -3.23 -5.23
N ALA A 154 -17.78 -1.90 -5.27
CA ALA A 154 -19.01 -1.12 -5.10
C ALA A 154 -20.02 -1.40 -6.21
N GLU A 155 -19.56 -1.41 -7.47
CA GLU A 155 -20.39 -1.75 -8.63
C GLU A 155 -20.94 -3.17 -8.56
N ASN A 156 -20.11 -4.15 -8.22
CA ASN A 156 -20.53 -5.54 -8.10
C ASN A 156 -21.60 -5.72 -7.01
N ASN A 157 -21.45 -5.05 -5.87
CA ASN A 157 -22.45 -5.06 -4.80
C ASN A 157 -23.78 -4.44 -5.28
N GLN A 158 -23.72 -3.34 -6.04
CA GLN A 158 -24.92 -2.72 -6.61
C GLN A 158 -25.61 -3.64 -7.62
N LEU A 159 -24.86 -4.20 -8.57
CA LEU A 159 -25.36 -5.14 -9.57
C LEU A 159 -26.00 -6.37 -8.93
N SER A 160 -25.36 -6.93 -7.90
CA SER A 160 -25.87 -8.09 -7.17
C SER A 160 -27.21 -7.78 -6.50
N ARG A 161 -27.35 -6.61 -5.87
CA ARG A 161 -28.64 -6.18 -5.28
C ARG A 161 -29.72 -6.00 -6.34
N THR A 162 -29.38 -5.40 -7.48
CA THR A 162 -30.33 -5.23 -8.60
C THR A 162 -30.77 -6.58 -9.16
N LEU A 163 -29.84 -7.53 -9.33
CA LEU A 163 -30.15 -8.87 -9.82
C LEU A 163 -31.06 -9.62 -8.83
N THR A 164 -30.76 -9.60 -7.54
CA THR A 164 -31.62 -10.23 -6.51
C THR A 164 -33.03 -9.65 -6.56
N ALA A 165 -33.17 -8.32 -6.61
CA ALA A 165 -34.48 -7.69 -6.71
C ALA A 165 -35.24 -8.06 -8.01
N ALA A 166 -34.53 -8.26 -9.13
CA ALA A 166 -35.13 -8.71 -10.38
C ALA A 166 -35.60 -10.17 -10.30
N VAL A 167 -34.79 -11.04 -9.70
CA VAL A 167 -35.15 -12.45 -9.46
C VAL A 167 -36.35 -12.55 -8.53
N ASP A 168 -36.37 -11.81 -7.42
CA ASP A 168 -37.48 -11.78 -6.46
C ASP A 168 -38.79 -11.36 -7.14
N ARG A 169 -38.74 -10.33 -8.00
CA ARG A 169 -39.91 -9.89 -8.78
C ARG A 169 -40.37 -10.95 -9.77
N LEU A 170 -39.44 -11.64 -10.44
CA LEU A 170 -39.77 -12.70 -11.39
C LEU A 170 -40.42 -13.89 -10.68
N VAL A 171 -39.87 -14.31 -9.55
CA VAL A 171 -40.42 -15.39 -8.72
C VAL A 171 -41.81 -15.01 -8.19
N ALA A 172 -41.98 -13.80 -7.66
CA ALA A 172 -43.28 -13.33 -7.19
C ALA A 172 -44.34 -13.29 -8.30
N LYS A 173 -43.95 -12.86 -9.51
CA LYS A 173 -44.84 -12.87 -10.67
C LYS A 173 -45.21 -14.30 -11.08
N ALA A 174 -44.25 -15.21 -11.11
CA ALA A 174 -44.48 -16.61 -11.46
C ALA A 174 -45.41 -17.30 -10.43
N ASP A 175 -45.20 -17.06 -9.14
CA ASP A 175 -46.05 -17.58 -8.05
C ASP A 175 -47.50 -17.06 -8.17
N HIS A 176 -47.66 -15.78 -8.52
CA HIS A 176 -48.97 -15.20 -8.77
C HIS A 176 -49.67 -15.82 -10.00
N GLU A 177 -48.94 -16.05 -11.09
CA GLU A 177 -49.50 -16.70 -12.30
C GLU A 177 -49.87 -18.17 -12.06
N ILE A 178 -49.06 -18.92 -11.28
CA ILE A 178 -49.33 -20.30 -10.90
C ILE A 178 -50.59 -20.38 -10.03
N THR A 179 -50.70 -19.51 -9.01
CA THR A 179 -51.87 -19.48 -8.13
C THR A 179 -53.14 -19.10 -8.87
N ALA A 180 -53.09 -18.11 -9.78
CA ALA A 180 -54.21 -17.75 -10.65
C ALA A 180 -54.64 -18.91 -11.56
N SER A 181 -53.68 -19.57 -12.23
CA SER A 181 -53.95 -20.71 -13.11
C SER A 181 -54.52 -21.92 -12.35
N GLY A 182 -54.06 -22.16 -11.11
CA GLY A 182 -54.60 -23.20 -10.25
C GLY A 182 -56.06 -22.96 -9.85
N LEU A 183 -56.43 -21.69 -9.60
CA LEU A 183 -57.82 -21.30 -9.36
C LEU A 183 -58.69 -21.48 -10.62
N GLU A 184 -58.18 -21.09 -11.79
CA GLU A 184 -58.89 -21.29 -13.07
C GLU A 184 -59.12 -22.77 -13.38
N ALA A 185 -58.10 -23.62 -13.19
CA ALA A 185 -58.22 -25.06 -13.38
C ALA A 185 -59.28 -25.69 -12.44
N ALA A 186 -59.32 -25.26 -11.17
CA ALA A 186 -60.32 -25.71 -10.21
C ALA A 186 -61.74 -25.29 -10.61
N VAL A 187 -61.90 -24.08 -11.17
CA VAL A 187 -63.19 -23.59 -11.69
C VAL A 187 -63.63 -24.41 -12.91
N VAL A 188 -62.75 -24.66 -13.87
CA VAL A 188 -63.04 -25.46 -15.07
C VAL A 188 -63.45 -26.89 -14.70
N GLN A 189 -62.77 -27.52 -13.74
CA GLN A 189 -63.10 -28.89 -13.30
C GLN A 189 -64.49 -28.96 -12.64
N ARG A 190 -64.87 -27.94 -11.86
CA ARG A 190 -66.18 -27.86 -11.22
C ARG A 190 -67.32 -27.67 -12.24
N TYR A 191 -67.10 -26.83 -13.26
CA TYR A 191 -68.04 -26.68 -14.37
C TYR A 191 -68.15 -27.96 -15.21
N GLY A 192 -67.04 -28.61 -15.55
CA GLY A 192 -67.04 -29.87 -16.30
C GLY A 192 -67.79 -30.99 -15.58
N THR A 193 -67.61 -31.10 -14.27
CA THR A 193 -68.34 -32.09 -13.44
C THR A 193 -69.85 -31.82 -13.45
N GLY A 194 -70.27 -30.55 -13.38
CA GLY A 194 -71.67 -30.16 -13.45
C GLY A 194 -72.33 -30.47 -14.80
N VAL A 195 -71.62 -30.24 -15.90
CA VAL A 195 -72.11 -30.55 -17.26
C VAL A 195 -72.27 -32.07 -17.44
N VAL A 196 -71.30 -32.87 -16.99
CA VAL A 196 -71.38 -34.33 -17.08
C VAL A 196 -72.54 -34.87 -16.25
N LEU A 197 -72.69 -34.44 -14.99
CA LEU A 197 -73.83 -34.81 -14.14
C LEU A 197 -75.17 -34.40 -14.74
N GLY A 198 -75.26 -33.18 -15.29
CA GLY A 198 -76.45 -32.68 -15.98
C GLY A 198 -76.81 -33.55 -17.18
N SER A 199 -75.83 -33.90 -18.02
CA SER A 199 -76.05 -34.77 -19.19
C SER A 199 -76.50 -36.18 -18.80
N ALA A 200 -75.93 -36.75 -17.73
CA ALA A 200 -76.32 -38.06 -17.22
C ALA A 200 -77.74 -38.05 -16.65
N PHE A 201 -78.10 -37.01 -15.89
CA PHE A 201 -79.45 -36.83 -15.37
C PHE A 201 -80.48 -36.65 -16.49
N LEU A 202 -80.16 -35.84 -17.50
CA LEU A 202 -81.02 -35.66 -18.67
C LEU A 202 -81.21 -36.97 -19.45
N SER A 203 -80.15 -37.76 -19.57
CA SER A 203 -80.19 -39.07 -20.23
C SER A 203 -81.04 -40.07 -19.44
N LEU A 204 -80.95 -40.06 -18.11
CA LEU A 204 -81.80 -40.87 -17.23
C LEU A 204 -83.27 -40.47 -17.34
N LEU A 205 -83.57 -39.16 -17.30
CA LEU A 205 -84.92 -38.63 -17.50
C LEU A 205 -85.48 -39.03 -18.87
N SER A 206 -84.68 -38.90 -19.92
CA SER A 206 -85.07 -39.31 -21.27
C SER A 206 -85.36 -40.81 -21.34
N SER A 207 -84.55 -41.65 -20.70
CA SER A 207 -84.78 -43.10 -20.62
C SER A 207 -86.09 -43.45 -19.91
N VAL A 208 -86.36 -42.83 -18.75
CA VAL A 208 -87.62 -43.03 -18.00
C VAL A 208 -88.83 -42.57 -18.82
N LEU A 209 -88.71 -41.43 -19.50
CA LEU A 209 -89.78 -40.88 -20.35
C LEU A 209 -90.11 -41.83 -21.51
N ILE A 210 -89.09 -42.40 -22.14
CA ILE A 210 -89.25 -43.38 -23.22
C ILE A 210 -89.95 -44.65 -22.69
N ALA A 211 -89.54 -45.15 -21.53
CA ALA A 211 -90.16 -46.33 -20.90
C ALA A 211 -91.62 -46.12 -20.46
N TRP A 212 -92.05 -44.87 -20.27
CA TRP A 212 -93.44 -44.55 -19.90
C TRP A 212 -94.34 -44.31 -21.12
N LEU A 213 -93.75 -43.94 -22.27
CA LEU A 213 -94.46 -43.65 -23.51
C LEU A 213 -94.70 -44.88 -24.39
N TYR A 214 -94.01 -45.99 -24.12
CA TYR A 214 -94.11 -47.28 -24.83
C TYR A 214 -94.69 -48.36 -23.92
#